data_AF-A0A930VCI8-F1
#
_entry.id   AF-A0A930VCI8-F1
#
_cell.length_a   1.000
_cell.length_b   1.000
_cell.length_c   1.000
_cell.angle_alpha   90.00
_cell.angle_beta   90.00
_cell.angle_gamma   90.00
#
_symmetry.space_group_name_H-M   'P 1'
#
loop_
_entity.id
_entity.type
_entity.pdbx_description
1 polymer ?
#
loop_
_entity_poly.entity_id
_entity_poly.type
_entity_poly.pdbx_seq_one_letter_code
_entity_poly.pdbx_strand_id
1 'polypeptide(L)'
;MPNTRDTSPNRRRISPSLVISVLALVVATSTGAYAASTLAPKNSVVSKSIKNHEVKTKDLAYLSVRSTTLADHAVTGSKLADGSVTGAKIVDGSVAGADLGAGQVGLDQLSAAAKATLNQGGPAYSRHFETGFSVPSTMTPVQTLNLPAGSYVLSAKAQIDTANNSDIVECDLVAGTGTDKSFVQGVSTHTSQIITNSLVATFPVGGTVVWQCQTFGGGGISQGRLTAISVSSVDNQP
;
A
#
# COMPACT_ATOMS: atom_id res chain seq x y z
N MET A 1 64.76 -103.87 33.15
CA MET A 1 64.55 -102.94 34.29
C MET A 1 64.10 -101.60 33.71
N PRO A 2 62.84 -101.18 33.93
CA PRO A 2 62.27 -99.97 33.32
C PRO A 2 62.54 -98.74 34.21
N ASN A 3 62.99 -97.63 33.62
CA ASN A 3 63.25 -96.39 34.33
C ASN A 3 62.15 -95.37 33.98
N THR A 4 61.20 -95.18 34.89
CA THR A 4 60.16 -94.17 34.85
C THR A 4 60.77 -92.80 35.18
N ARG A 5 60.98 -91.94 34.18
CA ARG A 5 61.31 -90.52 34.40
C ARG A 5 60.09 -89.63 34.13
N ASP A 6 59.37 -89.41 35.23
CA ASP A 6 58.77 -88.16 35.67
C ASP A 6 58.57 -87.05 34.61
N THR A 7 57.34 -86.97 34.09
CA THR A 7 56.82 -85.81 33.38
C THR A 7 56.31 -84.77 34.39
N SER A 8 57.22 -84.00 34.99
CA SER A 8 56.81 -82.81 35.74
C SER A 8 56.45 -81.68 34.76
N PRO A 9 55.23 -81.09 34.84
CA PRO A 9 54.83 -80.02 33.95
C PRO A 9 55.66 -78.77 34.24
N ASN A 10 56.43 -78.31 33.26
CA ASN A 10 57.24 -77.09 33.34
C ASN A 10 56.32 -75.86 33.44
N ARG A 11 55.91 -75.50 34.66
CA ARG A 11 55.20 -74.25 34.96
C ARG A 11 56.15 -73.09 34.70
N ARG A 12 56.09 -72.52 33.49
CA ARG A 12 56.79 -71.28 33.15
C ARG A 12 56.37 -70.21 34.16
N ARG A 13 57.28 -69.85 35.07
CA ARG A 13 57.08 -68.75 36.01
C ARG A 13 57.00 -67.46 35.20
N ILE A 14 55.80 -66.91 35.09
CA ILE A 14 55.57 -65.66 34.38
C ILE A 14 56.29 -64.56 35.17
N SER A 15 57.27 -63.89 34.55
CA SER A 15 57.96 -62.80 35.22
C SER A 15 57.02 -61.59 35.35
N PRO A 16 57.11 -60.80 36.42
CA PRO A 16 56.33 -59.57 36.56
C PRO A 16 56.48 -58.65 35.35
N SER A 17 57.67 -58.59 34.74
CA SER A 17 57.93 -57.82 33.53
C SER A 17 57.14 -58.32 32.31
N LEU A 18 56.97 -59.63 32.15
CA LEU A 18 56.15 -60.18 31.07
C LEU A 18 54.67 -59.83 31.28
N VAL A 19 54.17 -59.93 32.51
CA VAL A 19 52.80 -59.51 32.85
C VAL A 19 52.58 -58.05 32.52
N ILE A 20 53.51 -57.17 32.92
CA ILE A 20 53.42 -55.73 32.66
C ILE A 20 53.49 -55.44 31.16
N SER A 21 54.37 -56.11 30.41
CA SER A 21 54.50 -55.91 28.96
C SER A 21 53.25 -56.36 28.19
N VAL A 22 52.66 -57.49 28.57
CA VAL A 22 51.43 -58.01 27.95
C VAL A 22 50.24 -57.14 28.33
N LEU A 23 50.15 -56.70 29.58
CA LEU A 23 49.09 -55.79 30.02
C LEU A 23 49.18 -54.44 29.28
N ALA A 24 50.38 -53.87 29.16
CA ALA A 24 50.61 -52.63 28.42
C ALA A 24 50.26 -52.77 26.93
N LEU A 25 50.64 -53.89 26.31
CA LEU A 25 50.32 -54.17 24.90
C LEU A 25 48.82 -54.36 24.70
N VAL A 26 48.14 -55.05 25.61
CA VAL A 26 46.68 -55.23 25.57
C VAL A 26 45.98 -53.88 25.74
N VAL A 27 46.43 -53.00 26.65
CA VAL A 27 45.86 -51.64 26.81
C VAL A 27 46.13 -50.76 25.58
N ALA A 28 47.33 -50.84 25.01
CA ALA A 28 47.70 -50.07 23.82
C ALA A 28 46.94 -50.52 22.55
N THR A 29 46.63 -51.82 22.43
CA THR A 29 45.92 -52.36 21.26
C THR A 29 44.40 -52.33 21.41
N SER A 30 43.87 -52.44 22.64
CA SER A 30 42.42 -52.34 22.91
C SER A 30 41.88 -50.92 22.76
N THR A 31 42.73 -49.89 22.86
CA THR A 31 42.35 -48.49 22.63
C THR A 31 42.36 -48.07 21.16
N GLY A 32 42.94 -48.89 20.26
CA GLY A 32 42.98 -48.63 18.81
C GLY A 32 41.59 -48.55 18.14
N ALA A 33 40.57 -49.17 18.74
CA ALA A 33 39.18 -49.10 18.27
C ALA A 33 38.49 -47.76 18.59
N TYR A 34 38.86 -47.10 19.69
CA TYR A 34 38.25 -45.84 20.12
C TYR A 34 38.66 -44.65 19.25
N ALA A 35 39.89 -44.68 18.70
CA ALA A 35 40.29 -43.72 17.69
C ALA A 35 39.52 -43.96 16.38
N ALA A 36 39.45 -45.20 15.90
CA ALA A 36 38.76 -45.53 14.65
C ALA A 36 37.27 -45.15 14.63
N SER A 37 36.56 -45.22 15.77
CA SER A 37 35.15 -44.83 15.86
C SER A 37 34.90 -43.32 15.97
N THR A 38 35.95 -42.50 16.13
CA THR A 38 35.84 -41.03 16.26
C THR A 38 36.41 -40.26 15.07
N LEU A 39 37.12 -40.95 14.17
CA LEU A 39 37.57 -40.35 12.92
C LEU A 39 36.41 -40.29 11.92
N ALA A 40 36.20 -39.11 11.34
CA ALA A 40 35.27 -38.93 10.22
C ALA A 40 35.64 -39.89 9.07
N PRO A 41 34.67 -40.34 8.24
CA PRO A 41 34.94 -41.14 7.05
C PRO A 41 36.02 -40.50 6.15
N LYS A 42 36.73 -41.31 5.37
CA LYS A 42 37.72 -40.79 4.42
C LYS A 42 37.06 -39.75 3.50
N ASN A 43 37.74 -38.61 3.30
CA ASN A 43 37.24 -37.45 2.56
C ASN A 43 35.97 -36.80 3.13
N SER A 44 35.73 -36.92 4.44
CA SER A 44 34.55 -36.34 5.10
C SER A 44 34.95 -35.23 6.07
N VAL A 45 34.21 -34.14 6.04
CA VAL A 45 34.15 -33.14 7.10
C VAL A 45 32.79 -33.31 7.79
N VAL A 46 32.77 -33.63 9.07
CA VAL A 46 31.54 -33.74 9.87
C VAL A 46 31.44 -32.58 10.85
N SER A 47 30.28 -32.35 11.47
CA SER A 47 30.10 -31.23 12.41
C SER A 47 31.11 -31.26 13.57
N LYS A 48 31.51 -32.46 14.03
CA LYS A 48 32.55 -32.62 15.07
C LYS A 48 33.96 -32.23 14.59
N SER A 49 34.20 -32.18 13.28
CA SER A 49 35.45 -31.73 12.67
C SER A 49 35.60 -30.21 12.65
N ILE A 50 34.50 -29.46 12.84
CA ILE A 50 34.47 -28.00 12.74
C ILE A 50 34.18 -27.43 14.12
N LYS A 51 35.10 -26.61 14.65
CA LYS A 51 34.81 -25.83 15.85
C LYS A 51 33.79 -24.73 15.52
N ASN A 52 32.93 -24.40 16.47
CA ASN A 52 31.95 -23.32 16.29
C ASN A 52 32.65 -22.01 15.90
N HIS A 53 32.11 -21.33 14.89
CA HIS A 53 32.63 -20.07 14.31
C HIS A 53 34.02 -20.15 13.67
N GLU A 54 34.57 -21.34 13.42
CA GLU A 54 35.93 -21.47 12.87
C GLU A 54 36.00 -21.25 11.35
N VAL A 55 34.92 -21.51 10.61
CA VAL A 55 34.86 -21.29 9.16
C VAL A 55 34.75 -19.80 8.86
N LYS A 56 35.83 -19.20 8.36
CA LYS A 56 35.91 -17.78 7.98
C LYS A 56 35.65 -17.62 6.49
N THR A 57 35.37 -16.39 6.06
CA THR A 57 35.11 -16.08 4.65
C THR A 57 36.26 -16.50 3.72
N LYS A 58 37.52 -16.43 4.19
CA LYS A 58 38.70 -16.87 3.43
C LYS A 58 38.81 -18.39 3.27
N ASP A 59 38.09 -19.16 4.10
CA ASP A 59 38.06 -20.62 4.02
C ASP A 59 36.99 -21.10 3.02
N LEU A 60 36.13 -20.19 2.57
CA LEU A 60 35.14 -20.42 1.50
C LEU A 60 35.75 -19.98 0.16
N ALA A 61 35.83 -20.92 -0.78
CA ALA A 61 36.21 -20.57 -2.15
C ALA A 61 35.20 -19.59 -2.76
N TYR A 62 35.68 -18.72 -3.66
CA TYR A 62 34.84 -17.75 -4.36
C TYR A 62 33.66 -18.45 -5.07
N LEU A 63 32.43 -17.95 -4.85
CA LEU A 63 31.17 -18.51 -5.38
C LEU A 63 30.87 -19.97 -5.00
N SER A 64 31.53 -20.51 -3.98
CA SER A 64 31.26 -21.89 -3.51
C SER A 64 29.86 -22.06 -2.90
N VAL A 65 29.29 -21.00 -2.33
CA VAL A 65 27.91 -20.98 -1.84
C VAL A 65 26.98 -20.54 -2.97
N ARG A 66 26.22 -21.50 -3.52
CA ARG A 66 25.27 -21.30 -4.62
C ARG A 66 23.84 -21.32 -4.09
N SER A 67 22.87 -20.81 -4.85
CA SER A 67 21.45 -20.87 -4.49
C SER A 67 20.99 -22.30 -4.16
N THR A 68 21.45 -23.29 -4.93
CA THR A 68 21.15 -24.72 -4.71
C THR A 68 21.73 -25.31 -3.42
N THR A 69 22.68 -24.61 -2.78
CA THR A 69 23.28 -25.03 -1.51
C THR A 69 22.61 -24.40 -0.30
N LEU A 70 21.75 -23.40 -0.51
CA LEU A 70 20.96 -22.76 0.55
C LEU A 70 19.64 -23.52 0.69
N ALA A 71 19.31 -23.95 1.90
CA ALA A 71 17.99 -24.48 2.21
C ALA A 71 16.92 -23.37 2.10
N ASP A 72 15.67 -23.78 1.89
CA ASP A 72 14.54 -22.86 1.92
C ASP A 72 14.50 -22.09 3.24
N HIS A 73 14.21 -20.79 3.16
CA HIS A 73 14.19 -19.87 4.30
C HIS A 73 15.54 -19.72 5.04
N ALA A 74 16.65 -20.18 4.48
CA ALA A 74 17.97 -20.02 5.10
C ALA A 74 18.38 -18.53 5.24
N VAL A 75 17.87 -17.65 4.38
CA VAL A 75 18.10 -16.20 4.45
C VAL A 75 16.82 -15.51 4.95
N THR A 76 16.84 -15.07 6.20
CA THR A 76 15.75 -14.30 6.83
C THR A 76 16.05 -12.80 6.72
N GLY A 77 15.03 -11.96 6.93
CA GLY A 77 15.21 -10.50 6.94
C GLY A 77 16.31 -10.03 7.88
N SER A 78 16.42 -10.63 9.07
CA SER A 78 17.48 -10.33 10.05
C SER A 78 18.92 -10.66 9.62
N LYS A 79 19.09 -11.47 8.56
CA LYS A 79 20.41 -11.80 7.98
C LYS A 79 20.80 -10.84 6.86
N LEU A 80 19.88 -10.00 6.41
CA LEU A 80 20.13 -8.98 5.39
C LEU A 80 20.51 -7.68 6.08
N ALA A 81 21.67 -7.14 5.73
CA ALA A 81 22.05 -5.80 6.17
C ALA A 81 21.20 -4.74 5.45
N ASP A 82 21.04 -3.57 6.07
CA ASP A 82 20.32 -2.45 5.47
C ASP A 82 20.94 -2.07 4.11
N GLY A 83 20.08 -1.84 3.11
CA GLY A 83 20.50 -1.54 1.74
C GLY A 83 21.15 -2.71 0.98
N SER A 84 21.23 -3.90 1.56
CA SER A 84 21.80 -5.08 0.88
C SER A 84 20.93 -5.59 -0.28
N VAL A 85 19.64 -5.27 -0.29
CA VAL A 85 18.72 -5.52 -1.42
C VAL A 85 18.42 -4.18 -2.09
N THR A 86 19.00 -3.96 -3.27
CA THR A 86 18.78 -2.76 -4.08
C THR A 86 17.79 -3.08 -5.19
N GLY A 87 17.24 -2.05 -5.86
CA GLY A 87 16.32 -2.25 -6.99
C GLY A 87 16.89 -3.18 -8.08
N ALA A 88 18.19 -3.09 -8.37
CA ALA A 88 18.85 -3.96 -9.35
C ALA A 88 18.91 -5.46 -8.96
N LYS A 89 18.67 -5.79 -7.68
CA LYS A 89 18.59 -7.17 -7.18
C LYS A 89 17.16 -7.70 -7.18
N ILE A 90 16.18 -6.86 -7.47
CA ILE A 90 14.76 -7.20 -7.56
C ILE A 90 14.44 -7.34 -9.05
N VAL A 91 13.78 -8.44 -9.42
CA VAL A 91 13.37 -8.66 -10.80
C VAL A 91 12.15 -7.80 -11.09
N ASP A 92 12.15 -7.10 -12.23
CA ASP A 92 11.02 -6.26 -12.61
C ASP A 92 9.71 -7.06 -12.66
N GLY A 93 8.69 -6.55 -11.98
CA GLY A 93 7.38 -7.20 -11.88
C GLY A 93 7.30 -8.38 -10.89
N SER A 94 8.37 -8.71 -10.16
CA SER A 94 8.34 -9.82 -9.20
C SER A 94 7.65 -9.48 -7.87
N VAL A 95 7.44 -8.21 -7.58
CA VAL A 95 6.73 -7.75 -6.37
C VAL A 95 5.25 -7.59 -6.71
N ALA A 96 4.42 -8.47 -6.19
CA ALA A 96 2.98 -8.45 -6.37
C ALA A 96 2.30 -7.58 -5.32
N GLY A 97 1.03 -7.21 -5.57
CA GLY A 97 0.24 -6.44 -4.60
C GLY A 97 0.07 -7.14 -3.25
N ALA A 98 0.08 -8.47 -3.22
CA ALA A 98 0.01 -9.25 -1.97
C ALA A 98 1.29 -9.16 -1.12
N ASP A 99 2.43 -8.80 -1.74
CA ASP A 99 3.69 -8.60 -1.03
C ASP A 99 3.77 -7.21 -0.37
N LEU A 100 2.85 -6.30 -0.73
CA LEU A 100 2.76 -4.94 -0.21
C LEU A 100 1.61 -4.83 0.79
N GLY A 101 1.95 -4.64 2.06
CA GLY A 101 0.98 -4.38 3.12
C GLY A 101 0.29 -3.01 2.97
N ALA A 102 -0.89 -2.89 3.58
CA ALA A 102 -1.62 -1.61 3.63
C ALA A 102 -0.74 -0.52 4.27
N GLY A 103 -0.65 0.62 3.60
CA GLY A 103 0.12 1.78 4.08
C GLY A 103 1.64 1.68 3.91
N GLN A 104 2.19 0.62 3.28
CA GLN A 104 3.64 0.50 3.06
C GLN A 104 4.16 1.41 1.93
N VAL A 105 3.31 1.76 0.97
CA VAL A 105 3.64 2.68 -0.14
C VAL A 105 2.94 4.01 0.12
N GLY A 106 3.72 5.07 0.38
CA GLY A 106 3.23 6.43 0.53
C GLY A 106 3.24 7.21 -0.79
N LEU A 107 2.73 8.44 -0.75
CA LEU A 107 2.64 9.32 -1.91
C LEU A 107 4.01 9.73 -2.47
N ASP A 108 5.05 9.74 -1.63
CA ASP A 108 6.41 10.08 -2.05
C ASP A 108 7.04 8.98 -2.91
N GLN A 109 6.61 7.74 -2.71
CA GLN A 109 7.03 6.58 -3.49
C GLN A 109 6.32 6.51 -4.86
N LEU A 110 5.26 7.31 -5.06
CA LEU A 110 4.55 7.39 -6.34
C LEU A 110 5.16 8.43 -7.27
N SER A 111 5.16 8.13 -8.56
CA SER A 111 5.62 9.07 -9.58
C SER A 111 4.74 10.33 -9.61
N ALA A 112 5.29 11.44 -10.12
CA ALA A 112 4.53 12.67 -10.31
C ALA A 112 3.32 12.46 -11.23
N ALA A 113 3.44 11.60 -12.25
CA ALA A 113 2.34 11.25 -13.14
C ALA A 113 1.22 10.46 -12.42
N ALA A 114 1.59 9.50 -11.57
CA ALA A 114 0.63 8.78 -10.73
C ALA A 114 -0.09 9.74 -9.77
N LYS A 115 0.66 10.65 -9.12
CA LYS A 115 0.10 11.69 -8.26
C LYS A 115 -0.84 12.64 -8.99
N ALA A 116 -0.51 13.06 -10.22
CA ALA A 116 -1.37 13.91 -11.04
C ALA A 116 -2.68 13.21 -11.43
N THR A 117 -2.66 11.88 -11.54
CA THR A 117 -3.87 11.08 -11.78
C THR A 117 -4.73 10.97 -10.50
N LEU A 118 -4.09 10.95 -9.32
CA LEU A 118 -4.77 10.89 -8.03
C LEU A 118 -5.32 12.25 -7.55
N ASN A 119 -4.69 13.37 -7.93
CA ASN A 119 -4.97 14.73 -7.41
C ASN A 119 -5.87 15.62 -8.28
N GLN A 120 -6.49 15.09 -9.33
CA GLN A 120 -7.51 15.85 -10.04
C GLN A 120 -8.88 15.51 -9.47
N GLY A 121 -9.39 16.38 -8.58
CA GLY A 121 -10.83 16.65 -8.65
C GLY A 121 -11.14 16.92 -10.11
N GLY A 122 -12.08 16.18 -10.69
CA GLY A 122 -12.21 16.18 -12.15
C GLY A 122 -12.59 17.57 -12.70
N PRO A 123 -12.89 17.68 -14.00
CA PRO A 123 -13.16 18.97 -14.63
C PRO A 123 -14.22 19.80 -13.89
N ALA A 124 -13.98 21.12 -13.84
CA ALA A 124 -14.98 22.10 -13.45
C ALA A 124 -15.63 22.72 -14.69
N TYR A 125 -16.95 22.86 -14.66
CA TYR A 125 -17.75 23.42 -15.73
C TYR A 125 -18.44 24.68 -15.22
N SER A 126 -18.44 25.77 -15.99
CA SER A 126 -19.07 27.02 -15.56
C SER A 126 -19.69 27.76 -16.72
N ARG A 127 -20.84 28.39 -16.48
CA ARG A 127 -21.45 29.39 -17.34
C ARG A 127 -21.76 30.63 -16.52
N HIS A 128 -21.51 31.80 -17.10
CA HIS A 128 -21.79 33.08 -16.48
C HIS A 128 -22.50 34.00 -17.47
N PHE A 129 -23.14 35.03 -16.93
CA PHE A 129 -23.70 36.14 -17.67
C PHE A 129 -23.52 37.43 -16.85
N GLU A 130 -23.20 38.52 -17.54
CA GLU A 130 -22.95 39.84 -16.94
C GLU A 130 -23.96 40.89 -17.46
N THR A 131 -24.78 40.52 -18.44
CA THR A 131 -25.85 41.37 -18.95
C THR A 131 -27.10 41.12 -18.13
N GLY A 132 -27.54 42.15 -17.40
CA GLY A 132 -28.73 42.04 -16.58
C GLY A 132 -30.02 41.85 -17.39
N PHE A 133 -31.00 41.20 -16.78
CA PHE A 133 -32.32 40.99 -17.37
C PHE A 133 -33.41 41.00 -16.29
N SER A 134 -34.63 41.35 -16.68
CA SER A 134 -35.80 41.23 -15.81
C SER A 134 -36.21 39.77 -15.68
N VAL A 135 -36.34 39.29 -14.44
CA VAL A 135 -36.74 37.91 -14.18
C VAL A 135 -38.19 37.72 -14.65
N PRO A 136 -38.52 36.64 -15.38
CA PRO A 136 -39.91 36.39 -15.79
C PRO A 136 -40.83 36.07 -14.61
N SER A 137 -42.14 36.33 -14.75
CA SER A 137 -43.14 36.01 -13.73
C SER A 137 -43.53 34.52 -13.69
N THR A 138 -42.78 33.66 -14.37
CA THR A 138 -42.99 32.22 -14.44
C THR A 138 -41.63 31.55 -14.38
N MET A 139 -41.55 30.41 -13.69
CA MET A 139 -40.30 29.68 -13.52
C MET A 139 -39.68 29.34 -14.88
N THR A 140 -38.56 29.99 -15.19
CA THR A 140 -37.92 29.92 -16.50
C THR A 140 -36.42 29.67 -16.35
N PRO A 141 -35.83 28.78 -17.17
CA PRO A 141 -34.39 28.57 -17.16
C PRO A 141 -33.62 29.86 -17.48
N VAL A 142 -32.79 30.30 -16.53
CA VAL A 142 -31.87 31.44 -16.70
C VAL A 142 -30.49 30.97 -17.15
N GLN A 143 -30.07 29.77 -16.72
CA GLN A 143 -28.86 29.10 -17.18
C GLN A 143 -29.06 27.58 -17.18
N THR A 144 -28.38 26.93 -18.13
CA THR A 144 -28.36 25.48 -18.23
C THR A 144 -26.93 24.99 -18.44
N LEU A 145 -26.58 23.88 -17.80
CA LEU A 145 -25.26 23.28 -17.91
C LEU A 145 -25.41 21.78 -18.17
N ASN A 146 -24.84 21.31 -19.27
CA ASN A 146 -24.83 19.89 -19.61
C ASN A 146 -23.54 19.27 -19.07
N LEU A 147 -23.68 18.23 -18.27
CA LEU A 147 -22.58 17.55 -17.58
C LEU A 147 -22.48 16.09 -18.04
N PRO A 148 -21.27 15.55 -18.22
CA PRO A 148 -21.04 14.13 -18.40
C PRO A 148 -21.48 13.29 -17.18
N ALA A 149 -21.37 11.97 -17.31
CA ALA A 149 -21.59 11.07 -16.18
C ALA A 149 -20.55 11.35 -15.07
N GLY A 150 -21.00 11.37 -13.83
CA GLY A 150 -20.15 11.65 -12.67
C GLY A 150 -20.89 12.28 -11.51
N SER A 151 -20.16 12.52 -10.42
CA SER A 151 -20.65 13.20 -9.23
C SER A 151 -20.13 14.65 -9.18
N TYR A 152 -21.00 15.58 -8.80
CA TYR A 152 -20.73 17.01 -8.90
C TYR A 152 -21.24 17.77 -7.68
N VAL A 153 -20.45 18.74 -7.23
CA VAL A 153 -20.91 19.83 -6.37
C VAL A 153 -21.30 21.00 -7.26
N LEU A 154 -22.55 21.42 -7.17
CA LEU A 154 -23.17 22.44 -8.01
C LEU A 154 -23.37 23.70 -7.17
N SER A 155 -23.05 24.85 -7.76
CA SER A 155 -23.32 26.15 -7.15
C SER A 155 -23.82 27.13 -8.21
N ALA A 156 -24.93 27.79 -7.91
CA ALA A 156 -25.43 28.91 -8.67
C ALA A 156 -25.45 30.16 -7.80
N LYS A 157 -25.06 31.31 -8.36
CA LYS A 157 -25.05 32.59 -7.66
C LYS A 157 -25.49 33.70 -8.60
N ALA A 158 -26.38 34.57 -8.14
CA ALA A 158 -26.75 35.80 -8.85
C ALA A 158 -26.76 37.00 -7.91
N GLN A 159 -26.57 38.18 -8.49
CA GLN A 159 -26.99 39.44 -7.89
C GLN A 159 -28.42 39.77 -8.35
N ILE A 160 -29.31 39.93 -7.39
CA ILE A 160 -30.71 40.26 -7.58
C ILE A 160 -30.92 41.74 -7.27
N ASP A 161 -31.57 42.44 -8.18
CA ASP A 161 -31.93 43.85 -8.01
C ASP A 161 -33.46 43.95 -7.87
N THR A 162 -33.92 44.46 -6.73
CA THR A 162 -35.35 44.69 -6.44
C THR A 162 -35.60 46.18 -6.19
N ALA A 163 -36.82 46.64 -6.44
CA ALA A 163 -37.20 48.05 -6.29
C ALA A 163 -38.13 48.29 -5.09
N ASN A 164 -38.95 47.31 -4.73
CA ASN A 164 -39.98 47.42 -3.71
C ASN A 164 -39.94 46.26 -2.70
N ASN A 165 -40.62 46.43 -1.57
CA ASN A 165 -40.77 45.37 -0.55
C ASN A 165 -41.68 44.20 -0.96
N SER A 166 -42.42 44.37 -2.06
CA SER A 166 -43.33 43.37 -2.63
C SER A 166 -42.67 42.56 -3.75
N ASP A 167 -41.44 42.94 -4.14
CA ASP A 167 -40.65 42.26 -5.14
C ASP A 167 -40.02 41.02 -4.51
N ILE A 168 -40.35 39.85 -5.03
CA ILE A 168 -39.76 38.57 -4.64
C ILE A 168 -39.14 37.96 -5.87
N VAL A 169 -37.90 37.48 -5.75
CA VAL A 169 -37.24 36.67 -6.77
C VAL A 169 -36.91 35.32 -6.16
N GLU A 170 -37.44 34.27 -6.77
CA GLU A 170 -37.19 32.87 -6.41
C GLU A 170 -36.31 32.24 -7.49
N CYS A 171 -35.30 31.48 -7.08
CA CYS A 171 -34.49 30.69 -7.98
C CYS A 171 -34.32 29.26 -7.46
N ASP A 172 -34.54 28.33 -8.36
CA ASP A 172 -34.39 26.90 -8.14
C ASP A 172 -33.20 26.37 -8.96
N LEU A 173 -32.27 25.70 -8.28
CA LEU A 173 -31.22 24.92 -8.91
C LEU A 173 -31.65 23.46 -8.95
N VAL A 174 -31.87 22.94 -10.15
CA VAL A 174 -32.41 21.60 -10.39
C VAL A 174 -31.36 20.74 -11.09
N ALA A 175 -31.10 19.56 -10.53
CA ALA A 175 -30.18 18.58 -11.09
C ALA A 175 -30.68 17.15 -10.82
N GLY A 176 -31.14 16.46 -11.88
CA GLY A 176 -31.76 15.14 -11.73
C GLY A 176 -33.01 15.23 -10.86
N THR A 177 -33.06 14.49 -9.75
CA THR A 177 -34.13 14.55 -8.76
C THR A 177 -33.89 15.57 -7.64
N GLY A 178 -32.69 16.15 -7.59
CA GLY A 178 -32.32 17.14 -6.58
C GLY A 178 -32.82 18.53 -6.97
N THR A 179 -33.27 19.29 -5.99
CA THR A 179 -33.62 20.71 -6.16
C THR A 179 -33.21 21.46 -4.91
N ASP A 180 -32.49 22.55 -5.09
CA ASP A 180 -32.23 23.54 -4.05
C ASP A 180 -32.96 24.84 -4.40
N LYS A 181 -33.73 25.35 -3.45
CA LYS A 181 -34.60 26.52 -3.64
C LYS A 181 -34.11 27.67 -2.79
N SER A 182 -34.10 28.85 -3.35
CA SER A 182 -33.80 30.07 -2.62
C SER A 182 -34.68 31.20 -3.10
N PHE A 183 -34.94 32.16 -2.23
CA PHE A 183 -35.64 33.36 -2.60
C PHE A 183 -35.01 34.57 -1.92
N VAL A 184 -35.27 35.72 -2.52
CA VAL A 184 -34.90 37.02 -2.01
C VAL A 184 -36.14 37.90 -2.07
N GLN A 185 -36.41 38.64 -1.00
CA GLN A 185 -37.46 39.66 -0.95
C GLN A 185 -36.81 41.04 -0.87
N GLY A 186 -37.30 41.94 -1.72
CA GLY A 186 -36.87 43.32 -1.74
C GLY A 186 -37.29 44.09 -0.48
N VAL A 187 -36.78 45.31 -0.37
CA VAL A 187 -37.14 46.27 0.70
C VAL A 187 -37.56 47.60 0.08
N SER A 188 -37.97 48.57 0.89
CA SER A 188 -38.61 49.82 0.43
C SER A 188 -37.71 50.80 -0.34
N THR A 189 -36.47 50.43 -0.62
CA THR A 189 -35.52 51.15 -1.47
C THR A 189 -34.83 50.15 -2.38
N HIS A 190 -34.39 50.59 -3.57
CA HIS A 190 -33.64 49.72 -4.48
C HIS A 190 -32.51 49.01 -3.72
N THR A 191 -32.51 47.68 -3.76
CA THR A 191 -31.47 46.89 -3.10
C THR A 191 -30.95 45.82 -4.04
N SER A 192 -29.62 45.73 -4.08
CA SER A 192 -28.91 44.60 -4.67
C SER A 192 -28.63 43.58 -3.58
N GLN A 193 -29.12 42.37 -3.76
CA GLN A 193 -28.94 41.23 -2.87
C GLN A 193 -28.29 40.08 -3.62
N ILE A 194 -27.79 39.08 -2.89
CA ILE A 194 -27.21 37.88 -3.50
C ILE A 194 -28.13 36.70 -3.23
N ILE A 195 -28.44 35.95 -4.28
CA ILE A 195 -29.02 34.62 -4.16
C ILE A 195 -27.93 33.59 -4.45
N THR A 196 -27.91 32.52 -3.66
CA THR A 196 -27.03 31.37 -3.88
C THR A 196 -27.82 30.09 -3.74
N ASN A 197 -27.65 29.20 -4.72
CA ASN A 197 -28.13 27.83 -4.62
C ASN A 197 -26.95 26.87 -4.60
N SER A 198 -27.07 25.79 -3.84
CA SER A 198 -26.06 24.74 -3.74
C SER A 198 -26.72 23.37 -3.74
N LEU A 199 -26.24 22.48 -4.59
CA LEU A 199 -26.79 21.13 -4.72
C LEU A 199 -25.66 20.15 -5.01
N VAL A 200 -25.78 18.93 -4.53
CA VAL A 200 -24.88 17.84 -4.90
C VAL A 200 -25.67 16.81 -5.70
N ALA A 201 -25.14 16.39 -6.84
CA ALA A 201 -25.83 15.48 -7.74
C ALA A 201 -24.87 14.47 -8.37
N THR A 202 -25.38 13.27 -8.62
CA THR A 202 -24.68 12.21 -9.35
C THR A 202 -25.49 11.85 -10.59
N PHE A 203 -24.83 11.87 -11.75
CA PHE A 203 -25.43 11.56 -13.05
C PHE A 203 -24.85 10.23 -13.57
N PRO A 204 -25.64 9.15 -13.64
CA PRO A 204 -25.14 7.86 -14.13
C PRO A 204 -24.72 7.85 -15.60
N VAL A 205 -25.37 8.65 -16.45
CA VAL A 205 -25.14 8.70 -17.91
C VAL A 205 -24.91 10.13 -18.43
N GLY A 206 -24.68 11.09 -17.52
CA GLY A 206 -24.72 12.52 -17.82
C GLY A 206 -26.11 13.12 -17.67
N GLY A 207 -26.19 14.44 -17.60
CA GLY A 207 -27.44 15.14 -17.37
C GLY A 207 -27.33 16.65 -17.47
N THR A 208 -28.49 17.30 -17.40
CA THR A 208 -28.60 18.76 -17.45
C THR A 208 -28.89 19.30 -16.07
N VAL A 209 -28.11 20.30 -15.66
CA VAL A 209 -28.38 21.16 -14.51
C VAL A 209 -29.09 22.39 -15.04
N VAL A 210 -30.24 22.70 -14.45
CA VAL A 210 -31.05 23.86 -14.81
C VAL A 210 -31.08 24.79 -13.61
N TRP A 211 -30.66 26.02 -13.82
CA TRP A 211 -30.93 27.10 -12.89
C TRP A 211 -32.02 27.96 -13.47
N GLN A 212 -33.13 28.08 -12.75
CA GLN A 212 -34.34 28.72 -13.19
C GLN A 212 -34.81 29.70 -12.13
N CYS A 213 -35.39 30.81 -12.57
CA CYS A 213 -35.88 31.83 -11.66
C CYS A 213 -37.27 32.33 -12.08
N GLN A 214 -37.99 32.87 -11.11
CA GLN A 214 -39.23 33.61 -11.32
C GLN A 214 -39.32 34.81 -10.37
N THR A 215 -40.19 35.76 -10.69
CA THR A 215 -40.49 36.90 -9.83
C THR A 215 -41.98 37.09 -9.54
N PHE A 216 -42.25 37.67 -8.38
CA PHE A 216 -43.55 38.19 -7.97
C PHE A 216 -43.38 39.69 -7.65
N GLY A 217 -44.18 40.57 -8.25
CA GLY A 217 -44.07 42.03 -8.05
C GLY A 217 -43.04 42.70 -8.95
N GLY A 218 -41.86 42.09 -9.13
CA GLY A 218 -40.79 42.60 -9.97
C GLY A 218 -39.41 42.17 -9.47
N GLY A 219 -38.39 42.39 -10.31
CA GLY A 219 -37.01 42.05 -9.95
C GLY A 219 -36.16 41.74 -11.18
N GLY A 220 -34.88 42.05 -11.09
CA GLY A 220 -33.89 41.74 -12.11
C GLY A 220 -32.75 40.92 -11.56
N ILE A 221 -32.02 40.28 -12.46
CA ILE A 221 -30.69 39.77 -12.17
C ILE A 221 -29.71 40.64 -12.95
N SER A 222 -28.68 41.17 -12.31
CA SER A 222 -27.62 41.95 -12.98
C SER A 222 -26.50 41.08 -13.51
N GLN A 223 -26.08 40.07 -12.73
CA GLN A 223 -25.00 39.15 -13.08
C GLN A 223 -25.22 37.81 -12.37
N GLY A 224 -24.75 36.73 -12.98
CA GLY A 224 -24.87 35.41 -12.38
C GLY A 224 -23.94 34.36 -12.97
N ARG A 225 -23.72 33.29 -12.19
CA ARG A 225 -22.84 32.18 -12.56
C ARG A 225 -23.38 30.86 -12.03
N LEU A 226 -23.40 29.85 -12.89
CA LEU A 226 -23.66 28.45 -12.57
C LEU A 226 -22.37 27.65 -12.75
N THR A 227 -21.95 26.93 -11.72
CA THR A 227 -20.70 26.16 -11.70
C THR A 227 -20.94 24.74 -11.20
N ALA A 228 -20.27 23.77 -11.82
CA ALA A 228 -20.24 22.38 -11.40
C ALA A 228 -18.79 21.93 -11.25
N ILE A 229 -18.42 21.43 -10.08
CA ILE A 229 -17.09 20.88 -9.79
C ILE A 229 -17.26 19.38 -9.64
N SER A 230 -16.61 18.59 -10.50
CA SER A 230 -16.68 17.14 -10.35
C SER A 230 -15.83 16.63 -9.19
N VAL A 231 -16.35 15.63 -8.50
CA VAL A 231 -15.74 15.02 -7.32
C VAL A 231 -15.69 13.51 -7.48
N SER A 232 -14.76 12.86 -6.79
CA SER A 232 -14.57 11.40 -6.84
C SER A 232 -15.73 10.63 -6.20
N SER A 233 -16.33 11.18 -5.15
CA SER A 233 -17.48 10.60 -4.45
C SER A 233 -18.30 11.68 -3.77
N VAL A 234 -19.59 11.39 -3.61
CA VAL A 234 -20.53 12.20 -2.82
C VAL A 234 -21.09 11.32 -1.72
N ASP A 235 -21.02 11.80 -0.49
CA ASP A 235 -21.64 11.16 0.66
C ASP A 235 -22.60 12.17 1.32
N ASN A 236 -23.91 11.93 1.15
CA ASN A 236 -24.93 12.76 1.77
C ASN A 236 -25.11 12.30 3.21
N GLN A 237 -24.58 13.08 4.16
CA GLN A 237 -24.83 12.85 5.57
C GLN A 237 -26.32 13.07 5.88
N PRO A 238 -26.94 12.21 6.71
CA PRO A 238 -28.33 12.34 7.12
C PRO A 238 -28.60 13.57 7.97
#